data_AF-X1EAC2-F1
#
_entry.id   AF-X1EAC2-F1
#
_cell.length_a   1.000
_cell.length_b   1.000
_cell.length_c   1.000
_cell.angle_alpha   90.00
_cell.angle_beta   90.00
_cell.angle_gamma   90.00
#
_symmetry.space_group_name_H-M   'P 1'
#
loop_
_entity.id
_entity.type
_entity.pdbx_description
1 polymer ?
#
loop_
_entity_poly.entity_id
_entity_poly.type
_entity_poly.pdbx_seq_one_letter_code
_entity_poly.pdbx_strand_id
1 'polypeptide(L)'
;AEPPQPEELQRPEQIAGHIVKLGEGQWRVPLARIFPEGTMLPQSLLMGPDGKLISKILPEYAEFSSKTEKLWKYVSYQSGLSDEPVEISAEELWQTTAGALGLNYYVGADEVNAMQLLTTANMQKIFEAICDIPSIIKVGEELAKAQKKTEGEAGKDG
;
A
#
# COMPACT_ATOMS: atom_id res chain seq x y z
N ALA A 1 -20.96 -7.20 -22.91
CA ALA A 1 -19.59 -7.74 -22.92
C ALA A 1 -19.20 -7.95 -21.47
N GLU A 2 -18.47 -9.02 -21.16
CA GLU A 2 -17.90 -9.21 -19.82
C GLU A 2 -16.81 -8.15 -19.58
N PRO A 3 -16.67 -7.62 -18.35
CA PRO A 3 -15.57 -6.71 -18.02
C PRO A 3 -14.22 -7.42 -18.19
N PRO A 4 -13.17 -6.71 -18.66
CA PRO A 4 -11.82 -7.28 -18.78
C PRO A 4 -11.30 -7.73 -17.42
N GLN A 5 -10.56 -8.84 -17.42
CA GLN A 5 -9.89 -9.38 -16.24
C GLN A 5 -8.54 -8.67 -16.00
N PRO A 6 -8.05 -8.62 -14.75
CA PRO A 6 -6.80 -7.93 -14.45
C PRO A 6 -5.63 -8.41 -15.30
N GLU A 7 -5.55 -9.71 -15.62
CA GLU A 7 -4.51 -10.31 -16.45
C GLU A 7 -4.44 -9.72 -17.87
N GLU A 8 -5.58 -9.28 -18.41
CA GLU A 8 -5.68 -8.66 -19.74
C GLU A 8 -5.23 -7.19 -19.73
N LEU A 9 -5.15 -6.59 -18.54
CA LEU A 9 -4.85 -5.17 -18.34
C LEU A 9 -3.46 -4.94 -17.75
N GLN A 10 -2.68 -5.98 -17.45
CA GLN A 10 -1.39 -5.84 -16.79
C GLN A 10 -0.41 -5.03 -17.63
N ARG A 11 0.29 -4.09 -16.99
CA ARG A 11 1.49 -3.47 -17.55
C ARG A 11 2.66 -4.46 -17.51
N PRO A 12 3.60 -4.41 -18.49
CA PRO A 12 4.76 -5.29 -18.50
C PRO A 12 5.62 -5.20 -17.23
N GLU A 13 5.76 -4.00 -16.68
CA GLU A 13 6.50 -3.73 -15.45
C GLU A 13 5.52 -3.53 -14.30
N GLN A 14 5.49 -4.50 -13.38
CA GLN A 14 4.65 -4.48 -12.19
C GLN A 14 5.47 -4.02 -10.98
N ILE A 15 4.91 -3.07 -10.23
CA ILE A 15 5.39 -2.74 -8.89
C ILE A 15 4.91 -3.83 -7.92
N ALA A 16 5.82 -4.30 -7.06
CA ALA A 16 5.51 -5.29 -6.06
C ALA A 16 4.40 -4.80 -5.11
N GLY A 17 3.59 -5.74 -4.61
CA GLY A 17 2.58 -5.40 -3.62
C GLY A 17 1.62 -6.53 -3.30
N HIS A 18 0.51 -6.18 -2.66
CA HIS A 18 -0.44 -7.14 -2.12
C HIS A 18 -1.52 -7.50 -3.14
N ILE A 19 -1.95 -8.76 -3.12
CA ILE A 19 -3.06 -9.22 -3.95
C ILE A 19 -4.38 -8.95 -3.21
N VAL A 20 -5.29 -8.24 -3.85
CA VAL A 20 -6.62 -7.89 -3.35
C VAL A 20 -7.68 -8.36 -4.34
N LYS A 21 -8.70 -9.06 -3.85
CA LYS A 21 -9.85 -9.46 -4.68
C LYS A 21 -10.76 -8.24 -4.92
N LEU A 22 -10.91 -7.82 -6.18
CA LEU A 22 -11.81 -6.74 -6.61
C LEU A 22 -12.71 -7.25 -7.75
N GLY A 23 -14.02 -7.19 -7.57
CA GLY A 23 -14.96 -7.92 -8.42
C GLY A 23 -14.63 -9.42 -8.40
N GLU A 24 -14.51 -10.01 -9.59
CA GLU A 24 -14.13 -11.42 -9.75
C GLU A 24 -12.60 -11.65 -9.86
N GLY A 25 -11.83 -10.59 -10.07
CA GLY A 25 -10.38 -10.66 -10.33
C GLY A 25 -9.50 -10.52 -9.09
N GLN A 26 -8.25 -10.98 -9.21
CA GLN A 26 -7.18 -10.79 -8.22
C GLN A 26 -6.26 -9.65 -8.70
N TRP A 27 -6.28 -8.52 -7.98
CA TRP A 27 -5.56 -7.32 -8.37
C TRP A 27 -4.33 -7.11 -7.48
N ARG A 28 -3.17 -6.90 -8.10
CA ARG A 28 -1.94 -6.52 -7.40
C ARG A 28 -1.96 -5.03 -7.14
N VAL A 29 -2.30 -4.65 -5.93
CA VAL A 29 -2.20 -3.27 -5.44
C VAL A 29 -0.73 -2.98 -5.13
N PRO A 30 -0.11 -1.95 -5.75
CA PRO A 30 1.30 -1.66 -5.56
C PRO A 30 1.56 -1.15 -4.13
N LEU A 31 2.69 -1.57 -3.57
CA LEU A 31 3.24 -0.98 -2.35
C LEU A 31 3.85 0.38 -2.69
N ALA A 32 3.31 1.44 -2.12
CA ALA A 32 3.87 2.78 -2.30
C ALA A 32 4.55 3.31 -1.04
N ARG A 33 4.23 2.71 0.11
CA ARG A 33 4.94 2.90 1.36
C ARG A 33 5.18 1.54 1.99
N ILE A 34 6.37 1.34 2.51
CA ILE A 34 6.74 0.14 3.27
C ILE A 34 7.05 0.49 4.72
N PHE A 35 6.79 -0.45 5.60
CA PHE A 35 7.14 -0.36 7.02
C PHE A 35 8.52 -0.99 7.28
N PRO A 36 9.36 -0.43 8.16
CA PRO A 36 9.14 0.77 8.98
C PRO A 36 9.24 2.10 8.22
N GLU A 37 9.98 2.12 7.12
CA GLU A 37 10.22 3.32 6.32
C GLU A 37 10.66 2.95 4.90
N GLY A 38 10.29 3.79 3.92
CA GLY A 38 10.69 3.64 2.52
C GLY A 38 9.51 3.49 1.56
N THR A 39 9.82 3.11 0.32
CA THR A 39 8.86 2.93 -0.77
C THR A 39 9.30 1.82 -1.72
N MET A 40 8.35 1.16 -2.38
CA MET A 40 8.62 0.26 -3.51
C MET A 40 8.35 0.93 -4.87
N LEU A 41 7.97 2.21 -4.88
CA LEU A 41 7.84 2.97 -6.12
C LEU A 41 9.21 3.06 -6.83
N PRO A 42 9.26 3.00 -8.17
CA PRO A 42 10.51 3.10 -8.91
C PRO A 42 11.33 4.34 -8.56
N GLN A 43 12.64 4.15 -8.44
CA GLN A 43 13.58 5.18 -8.02
C GLN A 43 14.79 5.23 -8.98
N SER A 44 15.31 6.43 -9.18
CA SER A 44 16.65 6.64 -9.69
C SER A 44 17.68 6.46 -8.58
N LEU A 45 18.81 5.85 -8.90
CA LEU A 45 19.98 5.76 -8.03
C LEU A 45 20.98 6.84 -8.47
N LEU A 46 21.35 7.74 -7.57
CA LEU A 46 22.23 8.86 -7.84
C LEU A 46 23.45 8.80 -6.91
N MET A 47 24.58 9.37 -7.34
CA MET A 47 25.73 9.58 -6.47
C MET A 47 25.61 10.93 -5.77
N GLY A 48 25.56 10.92 -4.45
CA GLY A 48 25.52 12.12 -3.61
C GLY A 48 26.86 12.85 -3.55
N PRO A 49 26.87 14.10 -3.06
CA PRO A 49 28.08 14.92 -2.94
C PRO A 49 29.11 14.35 -1.95
N ASP A 50 28.68 13.47 -1.03
CA ASP A 50 29.55 12.76 -0.09
C ASP A 50 30.04 11.39 -0.64
N GLY A 51 29.78 11.10 -1.92
CA GLY A 51 30.13 9.84 -2.56
C GLY A 51 29.26 8.65 -2.14
N LYS A 52 28.11 8.90 -1.48
CA LYS A 52 27.15 7.84 -1.15
C LYS A 52 26.04 7.74 -2.19
N LEU A 53 25.53 6.53 -2.38
CA LEU A 53 24.35 6.30 -3.20
C LEU A 53 23.13 6.91 -2.50
N ILE A 54 22.34 7.70 -3.23
CA ILE A 54 21.04 8.20 -2.80
C ILE A 54 19.96 7.68 -3.75
N SER A 55 18.81 7.30 -3.20
CA SER A 55 17.64 6.92 -3.99
C SER A 55 16.68 8.09 -4.09
N LYS A 56 16.16 8.35 -5.29
CA LYS A 56 15.15 9.39 -5.53
C LYS A 56 14.02 8.82 -6.38
N ILE A 57 12.79 8.88 -5.85
CA ILE A 57 11.57 8.48 -6.57
C ILE A 57 11.55 9.14 -7.95
N LEU A 58 11.26 8.37 -9.00
CA LEU A 58 11.21 8.92 -10.36
C LEU A 58 10.08 9.97 -10.45
N PRO A 59 10.28 11.07 -11.23
CA PRO A 59 9.35 12.19 -11.26
C PRO A 59 7.87 11.82 -11.50
N GLU A 60 7.62 10.84 -12.35
CA GLU A 60 6.29 10.34 -12.69
C GLU A 60 5.54 9.68 -11.52
N TYR A 61 6.23 9.24 -10.47
CA TYR A 61 5.63 8.67 -9.26
C TYR A 61 5.59 9.66 -8.08
N ALA A 62 6.13 10.87 -8.24
CA ALA A 62 6.27 11.83 -7.13
C ALA A 62 4.90 12.29 -6.58
N GLU A 63 3.94 12.57 -7.46
CA GLU A 63 2.58 12.96 -7.06
C GLU A 63 1.89 11.81 -6.29
N PHE A 64 1.99 10.60 -6.83
CA PHE A 64 1.39 9.43 -6.19
C PHE A 64 2.03 9.14 -4.82
N SER A 65 3.36 9.24 -4.72
CA SER A 65 4.07 9.13 -3.45
C SER A 65 3.56 10.15 -2.42
N SER A 66 3.38 11.42 -2.81
CA SER A 66 2.84 12.45 -1.91
C SER A 66 1.42 12.12 -1.44
N LYS A 67 0.57 11.57 -2.33
CA LYS A 67 -0.78 11.12 -1.97
C LYS A 67 -0.73 9.95 -0.99
N THR A 68 0.18 8.99 -1.21
CA THR A 68 0.40 7.86 -0.30
C THR A 68 0.87 8.31 1.09
N GLU A 69 1.73 9.33 1.18
CA GLU A 69 2.14 9.87 2.48
C GLU A 69 0.95 10.43 3.28
N LYS A 70 0.03 11.13 2.62
CA LYS A 70 -1.22 11.60 3.25
C LYS A 70 -2.12 10.43 3.64
N LEU A 71 -2.26 9.44 2.75
CA LEU A 71 -3.03 8.22 3.00
C LEU A 71 -2.49 7.43 4.20
N TRP A 72 -1.18 7.32 4.33
CA TRP A 72 -0.53 6.66 5.47
C TRP A 72 -0.93 7.29 6.80
N LYS A 73 -0.88 8.63 6.89
CA LYS A 73 -1.28 9.33 8.11
C LYS A 73 -2.74 9.08 8.44
N TYR A 74 -3.61 9.12 7.44
CA TYR A 74 -5.03 8.80 7.61
C TYR A 74 -5.25 7.37 8.11
N VAL A 75 -4.64 6.37 7.46
CA VAL A 75 -4.77 4.96 7.86
C VAL A 75 -4.17 4.73 9.25
N SER A 76 -3.02 5.35 9.55
CA SER A 76 -2.37 5.26 10.87
C SER A 76 -3.27 5.81 11.98
N TYR A 77 -3.95 6.94 11.75
CA TYR A 77 -4.93 7.48 12.68
C TYR A 77 -6.12 6.52 12.88
N GLN A 78 -6.71 6.02 11.78
CA GLN A 78 -7.84 5.07 11.84
C GLN A 78 -7.48 3.76 12.55
N SER A 79 -6.23 3.30 12.41
CA SER A 79 -5.72 2.09 13.06
C SER A 79 -5.21 2.31 14.49
N GLY A 80 -5.25 3.53 15.02
CA GLY A 80 -4.74 3.86 16.36
C GLY A 80 -3.21 3.83 16.47
N LEU A 81 -2.49 3.88 15.34
CA LEU A 81 -1.03 3.99 15.28
C LEU A 81 -0.54 5.44 15.40
N SER A 82 -1.44 6.41 15.27
CA SER A 82 -1.17 7.84 15.42
C SER A 82 -2.34 8.53 16.10
N ASP A 83 -2.04 9.54 16.93
CA ASP A 83 -3.04 10.41 17.58
C ASP A 83 -3.38 11.66 16.74
N GLU A 84 -2.69 11.86 15.61
CA GLU A 84 -2.88 13.04 14.76
C GLU A 84 -3.99 12.81 13.72
N PRO A 85 -5.13 13.51 13.81
CA PRO A 85 -6.19 13.37 12.82
C PRO A 85 -5.73 13.95 11.48
N VAL A 86 -6.03 13.23 10.40
CA VAL A 86 -5.81 13.70 9.04
C VAL A 86 -7.12 13.66 8.27
N GLU A 87 -7.50 14.81 7.73
CA GLU A 87 -8.65 14.92 6.84
C GLU A 87 -8.26 14.51 5.42
N ILE A 88 -9.00 13.55 4.87
CA ILE A 88 -8.92 13.14 3.48
C ILE A 88 -10.34 12.96 2.96
N SER A 89 -10.65 13.56 1.81
CA SER A 89 -11.98 13.45 1.22
C SER A 89 -12.20 12.06 0.62
N ALA A 90 -13.47 11.66 0.49
CA ALA A 90 -13.84 10.42 -0.20
C ALA A 90 -13.35 10.42 -1.67
N GLU A 91 -13.35 11.60 -2.31
CA GLU A 91 -12.81 11.78 -3.66
C GLU A 91 -11.30 11.54 -3.71
N GLU A 92 -10.51 12.12 -2.80
CA GLU A 92 -9.07 11.90 -2.74
C GLU A 92 -8.73 10.43 -2.46
N LEU A 93 -9.48 9.77 -1.57
CA LEU A 93 -9.34 8.34 -1.31
C LEU A 93 -9.62 7.51 -2.57
N TRP A 94 -10.71 7.82 -3.26
CA TRP A 94 -11.09 7.14 -4.49
C TRP A 94 -10.05 7.34 -5.60
N GLN A 95 -9.60 8.58 -5.82
CA GLN A 95 -8.58 8.92 -6.83
C GLN A 95 -7.23 8.25 -6.52
N THR A 96 -6.82 8.21 -5.25
CA THR A 96 -5.58 7.53 -4.83
C THR A 96 -5.68 6.03 -5.09
N THR A 97 -6.85 5.43 -4.83
CA THR A 97 -7.11 4.00 -5.08
C THR A 97 -7.06 3.66 -6.57
N ALA A 98 -7.77 4.44 -7.38
CA ALA A 98 -7.77 4.26 -8.83
C ALA A 98 -6.37 4.48 -9.42
N GLY A 99 -5.66 5.51 -8.95
CA GLY A 99 -4.27 5.78 -9.33
C GLY A 99 -3.32 4.62 -8.99
N ALA A 100 -3.50 3.99 -7.82
CA ALA A 100 -2.72 2.82 -7.42
C ALA A 100 -2.89 1.66 -8.41
N LEU A 101 -4.13 1.36 -8.82
CA LEU A 101 -4.38 0.33 -9.83
C LEU A 101 -3.75 0.72 -11.17
N GLY A 102 -3.82 1.98 -11.57
CA GLY A 102 -3.23 2.49 -12.81
C GLY A 102 -1.70 2.35 -12.90
N LEU A 103 -0.99 2.16 -11.78
CA LEU A 103 0.46 1.90 -11.79
C LEU A 103 0.81 0.50 -12.30
N ASN A 104 -0.06 -0.48 -12.05
CA ASN A 104 0.13 -1.88 -12.43
C ASN A 104 -0.77 -2.28 -13.63
N TYR A 105 -1.81 -1.52 -13.93
CA TYR A 105 -2.77 -1.88 -14.97
C TYR A 105 -2.99 -0.73 -15.97
N TYR A 106 -3.38 -1.05 -17.20
CA TYR A 106 -3.80 -0.09 -18.22
C TYR A 106 -5.24 0.39 -17.94
N VAL A 107 -5.46 0.95 -16.74
CA VAL A 107 -6.74 1.49 -16.29
C VAL A 107 -6.53 2.87 -15.68
N GLY A 108 -7.44 3.79 -15.97
CA GLY A 108 -7.57 5.07 -15.29
C GLY A 108 -8.78 5.09 -14.36
N ALA A 109 -9.08 6.29 -13.86
CA ALA A 109 -10.25 6.56 -13.03
C ALA A 109 -11.56 6.11 -13.71
N ASP A 110 -11.73 6.44 -14.99
CA ASP A 110 -12.96 6.17 -15.73
C ASP A 110 -13.18 4.66 -15.93
N GLU A 111 -12.14 3.90 -16.27
CA GLU A 111 -12.23 2.44 -16.41
C GLU A 111 -12.51 1.78 -15.06
N VAL A 112 -11.85 2.22 -13.99
CA VAL A 112 -12.09 1.73 -12.62
C VAL A 112 -13.54 1.98 -12.19
N ASN A 113 -14.09 3.16 -12.54
CA ASN A 113 -15.48 3.52 -12.28
C ASN A 113 -16.46 2.66 -13.12
N ALA A 114 -16.21 2.52 -14.42
CA ALA A 114 -17.06 1.76 -15.33
C ALA A 114 -17.15 0.28 -14.94
N MET A 115 -16.07 -0.29 -14.43
CA MET A 115 -16.02 -1.66 -13.90
C MET A 115 -16.55 -1.80 -12.48
N GLN A 116 -16.87 -0.69 -11.79
CA GLN A 116 -17.34 -0.67 -10.39
C GLN A 116 -16.41 -1.44 -9.44
N LEU A 117 -15.09 -1.37 -9.66
CA LEU A 117 -14.12 -2.14 -8.87
C LEU A 117 -14.05 -1.67 -7.41
N LEU A 118 -14.32 -0.38 -7.17
CA LEU A 118 -14.19 0.25 -5.86
C LEU A 118 -15.56 0.37 -5.20
N THR A 119 -15.64 -0.16 -3.99
CA THR A 119 -16.81 -0.08 -3.12
C THR A 119 -16.38 0.40 -1.75
N THR A 120 -17.32 0.97 -0.99
CA THR A 120 -17.06 1.32 0.42
C THR A 120 -16.57 0.14 1.25
N ALA A 121 -16.94 -1.10 0.87
CA ALA A 121 -16.56 -2.32 1.56
C ALA A 121 -15.13 -2.80 1.25
N ASN A 122 -14.56 -2.47 0.08
CA ASN A 122 -13.24 -2.95 -0.33
C ASN A 122 -12.16 -1.87 -0.38
N MET A 123 -12.52 -0.58 -0.41
CA MET A 123 -11.56 0.53 -0.47
C MET A 123 -10.55 0.49 0.69
N GLN A 124 -11.01 0.17 1.90
CA GLN A 124 -10.14 0.06 3.08
C GLN A 124 -8.99 -0.94 2.86
N LYS A 125 -9.27 -2.11 2.27
CA LYS A 125 -8.26 -3.13 1.99
C LYS A 125 -7.22 -2.66 0.99
N ILE A 126 -7.61 -1.79 0.05
CA ILE A 126 -6.68 -1.24 -0.92
C ILE A 126 -5.78 -0.20 -0.24
N PHE A 127 -6.31 0.66 0.64
CA PHE A 127 -5.48 1.60 1.40
C PHE A 127 -4.44 0.88 2.26
N GLU A 128 -4.89 -0.17 2.95
CA GLU A 128 -4.04 -1.03 3.77
C GLU A 128 -2.93 -1.69 2.93
N ALA A 129 -3.29 -2.17 1.73
CA ALA A 129 -2.34 -2.73 0.79
C ALA A 129 -1.33 -1.70 0.24
N ILE A 130 -1.75 -0.48 -0.09
CA ILE A 130 -0.85 0.60 -0.56
C ILE A 130 0.21 0.94 0.51
N CYS A 131 -0.21 0.88 1.78
CA CYS A 131 0.55 1.28 2.96
C CYS A 131 1.25 0.13 3.71
N ASP A 132 1.23 -1.08 3.18
CA ASP A 132 1.83 -2.28 3.79
C ASP A 132 1.31 -2.67 5.19
N ILE A 133 0.06 -2.30 5.51
CA ILE A 133 -0.58 -2.65 6.79
C ILE A 133 -0.61 -4.16 7.05
N PRO A 134 -0.86 -5.05 6.06
CA PRO A 134 -0.80 -6.49 6.28
C PRO A 134 0.55 -6.98 6.82
N SER A 135 1.66 -6.40 6.37
CA SER A 135 3.00 -6.76 6.84
C SER A 135 3.24 -6.24 8.27
N ILE A 136 2.76 -5.04 8.59
CA ILE A 136 2.81 -4.47 9.95
C ILE A 136 2.08 -5.37 10.95
N ILE A 137 0.85 -5.77 10.63
CA ILE A 137 0.03 -6.65 11.49
C ILE A 137 0.77 -7.97 11.72
N LYS A 138 1.31 -8.58 10.66
CA LYS A 138 2.04 -9.84 10.75
C LYS A 138 3.26 -9.73 11.68
N VAL A 139 4.07 -8.68 11.54
CA VAL A 139 5.23 -8.44 12.40
C VAL A 139 4.80 -8.24 13.86
N GLY A 140 3.74 -7.46 14.10
CA GLY A 140 3.19 -7.26 15.44
C GLY A 140 2.73 -8.56 16.11
N GLU A 141 2.04 -9.43 15.37
CA GLU A 141 1.63 -10.74 15.87
C GLU A 141 2.80 -11.66 16.20
N GLU A 142 3.85 -11.67 15.36
CA GLU A 142 5.04 -12.48 15.57
C GLU A 142 5.80 -12.04 16.83
N LEU A 143 5.94 -10.73 17.06
CA LEU A 143 6.55 -10.18 18.26
C LEU A 143 5.74 -10.52 19.52
N ALA A 144 4.42 -10.37 19.48
CA ALA A 144 3.56 -10.72 20.61
C ALA A 144 3.61 -12.21 20.96
N LYS A 145 3.70 -13.09 19.94
CA LYS A 145 3.89 -14.54 20.14
C LYS A 145 5.25 -14.87 20.75
N ALA A 146 6.32 -14.16 20.36
CA ALA A 146 7.65 -14.35 20.92
C ALA A 146 7.73 -13.95 22.40
N GLN A 147 7.15 -12.81 22.79
CA GLN A 147 7.12 -12.34 24.18
C GLN A 147 6.44 -13.34 25.12
N LYS A 148 5.28 -13.88 24.71
CA LYS A 148 4.55 -14.89 25.49
C LYS A 148 5.33 -16.19 25.73
N LYS A 149 6.21 -16.58 24.80
CA LYS A 149 7.07 -17.77 24.96
C LYS A 149 8.15 -17.54 26.01
N THR A 150 8.81 -16.38 25.97
CA THR A 150 9.88 -16.04 26.92
C THR A 150 9.34 -15.93 28.36
N GLU A 151 8.13 -15.40 28.55
CA GLU A 151 7.49 -15.31 29.88
C GLU A 151 7.04 -16.69 30.42
N GLY A 152 6.59 -17.60 29.55
CA GLY A 152 6.17 -18.95 29.95
C GLY A 152 7.31 -19.91 30.29
N GLU A 153 8.52 -19.65 29.80
CA GLU A 153 9.73 -20.41 30.12
C GLU A 153 10.39 -19.91 31.42
N ALA A 154 10.37 -18.60 31.67
CA ALA A 154 10.90 -18.01 32.92
C ALA A 154 10.10 -18.39 34.19
N GLY A 155 8.83 -18.79 34.03
CA GLY A 155 7.95 -19.20 35.15
C GLY A 155 8.03 -20.67 35.57
N LYS A 156 8.90 -21.49 34.95
CA LYS A 156 9.02 -22.94 35.24
C LYS A 156 10.20 -23.33 36.12
N ASP A 157 11.07 -22.38 36.47
CA ASP A 157 12.27 -22.62 37.29
C ASP A 157 12.12 -22.09 38.74
N GLY A 158 10.89 -21.91 39.24
CA GLY A 158 10.57 -21.42 40.59
C GLY A 158 9.83 -22.42 41.47
#